data_AF-A0ABD4ES79-F1
#
_entry.id   AF-A0ABD4ES79-F1
#
_cell.length_a   1.000
_cell.length_b   1.000
_cell.length_c   1.000
_cell.angle_alpha   90.00
_cell.angle_beta   90.00
_cell.angle_gamma   90.00
#
_symmetry.space_group_name_H-M   'P 1'
#
loop_
_entity.id
_entity.type
_entity.pdbx_description
1 polymer ?
#
loop_
_entity_poly.entity_id
_entity_poly.type
_entity_poly.pdbx_seq_one_letter_code
_entity_poly.pdbx_strand_id
1 'polypeptide(L)'
;MNALQGKHYLLIVCLLALCACSTTDNANISVPIPTITPPMQLQQQLVESEQQIFQLDDSLKQQLNAYVQSSKSVDEIAYSLLSFLLTNGDSALSYQSTTTQTASQSYQNLNANCLSLSILAYSLAEHLGLKARFQKVHIPEYWSLNQGFNLLTGHINLAIDNKTKLKDSSLVYQRNKRLIIDFDPNSRQARFATSLLSKKRVTAMFYNNKGGEALVNKHYDLAFSYFKAAINTDASFSASWGNLGVLFKQLDDLKQAEQMYRYAIALNTDNNTAQGNLALLYTLTDRVAEGEKLLAELDKKRQENPYYHISLGNSEYVNGNFKGAISHYKKANAMSPTLHESHFGLARSYFELNNIARAEFHLRKARKKADFTHDKQRYDNKLIALKSLIVKANHY
;
A
#
# COMPACT_ATOMS: atom_id res chain seq x y z
N MET A 1 -53.85 21.81 -39.03
CA MET A 1 -54.74 22.90 -38.59
C MET A 1 -55.58 22.39 -37.42
N ASN A 2 -55.62 23.19 -36.35
CA ASN A 2 -56.52 23.14 -35.18
C ASN A 2 -56.32 22.04 -34.12
N ALA A 3 -55.44 22.30 -33.13
CA ALA A 3 -55.79 22.93 -31.84
C ALA A 3 -57.29 22.81 -31.40
N LEU A 4 -57.71 22.61 -30.15
CA LEU A 4 -57.12 22.70 -28.81
C LEU A 4 -58.26 22.35 -27.81
N GLN A 5 -57.87 22.10 -26.54
CA GLN A 5 -58.64 22.27 -25.28
C GLN A 5 -59.42 21.11 -24.67
N GLY A 6 -59.13 20.86 -23.38
CA GLY A 6 -60.14 20.47 -22.40
C GLY A 6 -59.66 19.57 -21.26
N LYS A 7 -59.12 20.17 -20.19
CA LYS A 7 -58.60 19.53 -18.95
C LYS A 7 -59.67 18.76 -18.16
N HIS A 8 -59.30 17.62 -17.56
CA HIS A 8 -59.77 17.23 -16.21
C HIS A 8 -58.67 16.48 -15.44
N TYR A 9 -58.55 16.84 -14.16
CA TYR A 9 -57.55 16.39 -13.18
C TYR A 9 -57.83 14.96 -12.71
N LEU A 10 -56.78 14.14 -12.54
CA LEU A 10 -56.77 13.13 -11.49
C LEU A 10 -55.38 13.03 -10.85
N LEU A 11 -55.36 13.29 -9.56
CA LEU A 11 -54.22 13.27 -8.66
C LEU A 11 -53.96 11.82 -8.26
N ILE A 12 -52.82 11.23 -8.63
CA ILE A 12 -52.32 10.00 -7.99
C ILE A 12 -50.86 10.21 -7.59
N VAL A 13 -50.68 10.29 -6.28
CA VAL A 13 -49.42 10.21 -5.54
C VAL A 13 -48.84 8.81 -5.70
N CYS A 14 -47.57 8.67 -6.09
CA CYS A 14 -46.77 7.47 -5.79
C CYS A 14 -45.28 7.84 -5.64
N LEU A 15 -44.93 8.09 -4.38
CA LEU A 15 -43.73 7.65 -3.66
C LEU A 15 -42.44 7.37 -4.44
N LEU A 16 -41.45 8.20 -4.12
CA LEU A 16 -40.02 7.94 -4.13
C LEU A 16 -39.67 6.54 -3.61
N ALA A 17 -39.04 5.71 -4.44
CA ALA A 17 -38.18 4.62 -4.00
C ALA A 17 -36.72 5.04 -4.21
N LEU A 18 -36.13 5.49 -3.11
CA LEU A 18 -34.71 5.72 -2.90
C LEU A 18 -33.95 4.38 -2.79
N CYS A 19 -32.65 4.45 -3.12
CA CYS A 19 -31.58 3.57 -2.64
C CYS A 19 -31.47 2.15 -3.21
N ALA A 20 -30.84 2.04 -4.38
CA ALA A 20 -29.90 0.93 -4.60
C ALA A 20 -28.52 1.36 -4.07
N CYS A 21 -28.31 1.21 -2.77
CA CYS A 21 -26.96 1.12 -2.23
C CYS A 21 -26.38 -0.20 -2.75
N SER A 22 -25.47 -0.13 -3.73
CA SER A 22 -24.63 -1.27 -4.07
C SER A 22 -23.71 -1.56 -2.88
N THR A 23 -24.19 -2.40 -1.97
CA THR A 23 -23.30 -3.20 -1.12
C THR A 23 -22.39 -3.96 -2.06
N THR A 24 -21.07 -3.77 -1.96
CA THR A 24 -20.10 -4.63 -2.63
C THR A 24 -20.35 -6.05 -2.15
N ASP A 25 -21.05 -6.83 -2.97
CA ASP A 25 -21.16 -8.26 -2.82
C ASP A 25 -19.74 -8.80 -2.73
N ASN A 26 -19.46 -9.53 -1.63
CA ASN A 26 -18.41 -10.53 -1.68
C ASN A 26 -18.77 -11.42 -2.86
N ALA A 27 -18.08 -11.27 -3.97
CA ALA A 27 -18.18 -12.21 -5.07
C ALA A 27 -17.99 -13.59 -4.45
N ASN A 28 -19.05 -14.39 -4.42
CA ASN A 28 -18.97 -15.78 -4.02
C ASN A 28 -18.04 -16.45 -5.05
N ILE A 29 -16.77 -16.54 -4.70
CA ILE A 29 -15.76 -17.16 -5.54
C ILE A 29 -16.16 -18.64 -5.62
N SER A 30 -16.65 -19.04 -6.79
CA SER A 30 -17.16 -20.40 -7.06
C SER A 30 -16.05 -21.43 -7.19
N VAL A 31 -14.79 -21.05 -6.98
CA VAL A 31 -13.64 -21.95 -7.07
C VAL A 31 -13.50 -22.69 -5.74
N PRO A 32 -13.53 -24.04 -5.73
CA PRO A 32 -13.34 -24.82 -4.51
C PRO A 32 -12.00 -24.51 -3.85
N ILE A 33 -12.00 -24.40 -2.51
CA ILE A 33 -10.77 -24.23 -1.74
C ILE A 33 -9.86 -25.44 -2.00
N PRO A 34 -8.61 -25.24 -2.47
CA PRO A 34 -7.66 -26.32 -2.66
C PRO A 34 -7.41 -27.11 -1.39
N THR A 35 -7.33 -28.43 -1.51
CA THR A 35 -6.81 -29.28 -0.43
C THR A 35 -5.32 -29.00 -0.26
N ILE A 36 -4.91 -28.66 0.96
CA ILE A 36 -3.51 -28.43 1.32
C ILE A 36 -2.96 -29.75 1.89
N THR A 37 -2.08 -30.41 1.15
CA THR A 37 -1.42 -31.64 1.61
C THR A 37 0.04 -31.33 1.92
N PRO A 38 0.46 -31.20 3.18
CA PRO A 38 1.87 -30.97 3.46
C PRO A 38 2.71 -32.17 2.96
N PRO A 39 3.88 -31.95 2.34
CA PRO A 39 4.88 -33.00 2.18
C PRO A 39 5.13 -33.69 3.53
N MET A 40 5.35 -35.01 3.52
CA MET A 40 5.48 -35.82 4.75
C MET A 40 6.55 -35.31 5.74
N GLN A 41 7.45 -34.44 5.28
CA GLN A 41 8.52 -33.86 6.08
C GLN A 41 8.11 -32.60 6.86
N LEU A 42 7.00 -31.93 6.51
CA LEU A 42 6.62 -30.69 7.18
C LEU A 42 5.90 -30.94 8.51
N GLN A 43 6.42 -30.35 9.58
CA GLN A 43 5.81 -30.38 10.91
C GLN A 43 5.14 -29.04 11.23
N GLN A 44 3.88 -29.09 11.67
CA GLN A 44 3.17 -27.88 12.06
C GLN A 44 3.65 -27.38 13.43
N GLN A 45 4.05 -26.12 13.50
CA GLN A 45 4.52 -25.44 14.69
C GLN A 45 3.45 -24.48 15.24
N LEU A 46 3.54 -24.17 16.54
CA LEU A 46 2.69 -23.17 17.17
C LEU A 46 3.11 -21.77 16.71
N VAL A 47 2.12 -20.94 16.42
CA VAL A 47 2.30 -19.52 16.08
C VAL A 47 1.53 -18.66 17.08
N GLU A 48 1.87 -17.38 17.15
CA GLU A 48 1.20 -16.41 18.01
C GLU A 48 -0.31 -16.37 17.70
N SER A 49 -1.15 -16.16 18.71
CA SER A 49 -2.59 -15.91 18.53
C SER A 49 -2.88 -14.45 18.17
N GLU A 50 -4.08 -14.16 17.64
CA GLU A 50 -4.49 -12.76 17.40
C GLU A 50 -4.42 -11.91 18.67
N GLN A 51 -4.75 -12.47 19.84
CA GLN A 51 -4.62 -11.74 21.10
C GLN A 51 -3.16 -11.37 21.37
N GLN A 52 -2.22 -12.31 21.23
CA GLN A 52 -0.80 -12.07 21.46
C GLN A 52 -0.19 -11.07 20.46
N ILE A 53 -0.68 -11.05 19.21
CA ILE A 53 -0.20 -10.12 18.17
C ILE A 53 -0.50 -8.66 18.55
N PHE A 54 -1.69 -8.41 19.11
CA PHE A 54 -2.20 -7.06 19.41
C PHE A 54 -2.06 -6.67 20.89
N GLN A 55 -1.65 -7.59 21.76
CA GLN A 55 -1.53 -7.30 23.18
C GLN A 55 -0.41 -6.30 23.45
N LEU A 56 -0.72 -5.31 24.29
CA LEU A 56 0.25 -4.42 24.90
C LEU A 56 0.65 -4.97 26.28
N ASP A 57 1.94 -4.88 26.59
CA ASP A 57 2.46 -5.19 27.92
C ASP A 57 2.04 -4.13 28.92
N ASP A 58 1.92 -4.52 30.18
CA ASP A 58 1.40 -3.63 31.22
C ASP A 58 2.30 -2.42 31.48
N SER A 59 3.62 -2.57 31.34
CA SER A 59 4.56 -1.43 31.42
C SER A 59 4.29 -0.40 30.33
N LEU A 60 4.03 -0.84 29.09
CA LEU A 60 3.71 0.05 27.98
C LEU A 60 2.37 0.76 28.21
N LYS A 61 1.36 0.04 28.69
CA LYS A 61 0.06 0.65 29.07
C LYS A 61 0.24 1.72 30.15
N GLN A 62 1.04 1.45 31.17
CA GLN A 62 1.31 2.40 32.26
C GLN A 62 2.04 3.65 31.73
N GLN A 63 3.08 3.47 30.91
CA GLN A 63 3.81 4.57 30.28
C GLN A 63 2.89 5.44 29.40
N LEU A 64 2.05 4.79 28.58
CA LEU A 64 1.10 5.49 27.72
C LEU A 64 0.05 6.26 28.56
N ASN A 65 -0.53 5.63 29.58
CA ASN A 65 -1.51 6.28 30.46
C ASN A 65 -0.90 7.46 31.22
N ALA A 66 0.36 7.36 31.65
CA ALA A 66 1.07 8.46 32.31
C ALA A 66 1.38 9.62 31.34
N TYR A 67 1.68 9.30 30.08
CA TYR A 67 1.94 10.29 29.03
C TYR A 67 0.67 11.03 28.60
N VAL A 68 -0.45 10.31 28.44
CA VAL A 68 -1.76 10.87 28.13
C VAL A 68 -2.41 11.36 29.43
N GLN A 69 -1.86 12.43 30.03
CA GLN A 69 -2.51 13.12 31.15
C GLN A 69 -3.93 13.55 30.76
N SER A 70 -4.85 13.61 31.75
CA SER A 70 -6.33 13.75 31.73
C SER A 70 -6.98 14.59 30.61
N SER A 71 -6.69 14.25 29.37
CA SER A 71 -7.17 14.87 28.15
C SER A 71 -8.63 14.46 27.95
N LYS A 72 -9.54 15.43 27.85
CA LYS A 72 -10.99 15.16 27.84
C LYS A 72 -11.55 14.96 26.43
N SER A 73 -10.85 15.43 25.39
CA SER A 73 -11.31 15.27 24.00
C SER A 73 -10.59 14.14 23.25
N VAL A 74 -11.32 13.48 22.35
CA VAL A 74 -10.78 12.46 21.43
C VAL A 74 -9.60 12.99 20.62
N ASP A 75 -9.67 14.28 20.24
CA ASP A 75 -8.66 14.92 19.40
C ASP A 75 -7.35 15.15 20.18
N GLU A 76 -7.43 15.51 21.47
CA GLU A 76 -6.26 15.62 22.36
C GLU A 76 -5.62 14.25 22.64
N ILE A 77 -6.44 13.20 22.86
CA ILE A 77 -5.93 11.83 23.05
C ILE A 77 -5.20 11.35 21.79
N ALA A 78 -5.77 11.59 20.60
CA ALA A 78 -5.14 11.26 19.33
C ALA A 78 -3.83 12.03 19.13
N TYR A 79 -3.76 13.30 19.56
CA TYR A 79 -2.54 14.09 19.51
C TYR A 79 -1.46 13.59 20.49
N SER A 80 -1.85 13.22 21.72
CA SER A 80 -0.94 12.68 22.72
C SER A 80 -0.41 11.31 22.30
N LEU A 81 -1.23 10.45 21.70
CA LEU A 81 -0.77 9.20 21.08
C LEU A 81 0.27 9.47 19.99
N LEU A 82 0.02 10.48 19.15
CA LEU A 82 0.96 10.88 18.10
C LEU A 82 2.31 11.30 18.65
N SER A 83 2.24 12.17 19.66
CA SER A 83 3.41 12.73 20.31
C SER A 83 4.17 11.61 20.98
N PHE A 84 3.49 10.68 21.65
CA PHE A 84 4.09 9.47 22.22
C PHE A 84 4.83 8.63 21.17
N LEU A 85 4.24 8.42 19.99
CA LEU A 85 4.89 7.69 18.89
C LEU A 85 6.11 8.43 18.32
N LEU A 86 6.06 9.77 18.24
CA LEU A 86 7.14 10.60 17.67
C LEU A 86 8.28 10.87 18.66
N THR A 87 7.98 11.16 19.92
CA THR A 87 8.99 11.42 20.96
C THR A 87 9.78 10.17 21.29
N ASN A 88 9.15 9.00 21.19
CA ASN A 88 9.84 7.71 21.27
C ASN A 88 10.36 7.23 19.89
N GLY A 89 10.26 8.06 18.84
CA GLY A 89 10.35 7.63 17.45
C GLY A 89 11.44 8.28 16.59
N ASP A 90 11.91 9.48 16.88
CA ASP A 90 12.79 10.21 15.94
C ASP A 90 14.25 9.74 15.90
N SER A 91 14.67 8.85 16.81
CA SER A 91 15.97 8.14 16.72
C SER A 91 15.86 6.65 17.03
N ALA A 92 14.70 6.24 17.54
CA ALA A 92 14.46 4.94 18.11
C ALA A 92 13.67 4.07 17.12
N LEU A 93 12.54 4.54 16.57
CA LEU A 93 11.74 3.79 15.58
C LEU A 93 12.39 3.82 14.19
N SER A 94 13.55 3.15 14.07
CA SER A 94 14.22 2.96 12.78
C SER A 94 13.35 2.04 11.92
N TYR A 95 12.76 2.61 10.86
CA TYR A 95 12.08 1.82 9.83
C TYR A 95 13.09 0.85 9.21
N GLN A 96 13.02 -0.41 9.62
CA GLN A 96 13.80 -1.51 9.05
C GLN A 96 12.81 -2.54 8.49
N SER A 97 12.92 -2.78 7.18
CA SER A 97 11.84 -3.33 6.36
C SER A 97 11.61 -4.84 6.48
N THR A 98 12.37 -5.57 7.31
CA THR A 98 12.46 -7.03 7.15
C THR A 98 11.78 -7.86 8.24
N THR A 99 11.46 -7.29 9.41
CA THR A 99 11.02 -8.11 10.56
C THR A 99 9.60 -7.74 10.99
N THR A 100 8.73 -8.74 11.03
CA THR A 100 7.36 -8.65 11.54
C THR A 100 7.32 -9.08 13.00
N GLN A 101 6.84 -8.19 13.86
CA GLN A 101 6.79 -8.29 15.32
C GLN A 101 5.41 -7.94 15.86
N THR A 102 5.07 -8.47 17.05
CA THR A 102 3.83 -8.12 17.77
C THR A 102 3.85 -6.64 18.20
N ALA A 103 2.70 -6.12 18.67
CA ALA A 103 2.60 -4.73 19.13
C ALA A 103 3.68 -4.38 20.17
N SER A 104 3.76 -5.13 21.25
CA SER A 104 4.74 -4.90 22.32
C SER A 104 6.20 -5.04 21.88
N GLN A 105 6.50 -6.07 21.09
CA GLN A 105 7.85 -6.28 20.55
C GLN A 105 8.29 -5.09 19.68
N SER A 106 7.38 -4.58 18.85
CA SER A 106 7.63 -3.43 17.98
C SER A 106 7.99 -2.17 18.79
N TYR A 107 7.37 -2.00 19.95
CA TYR A 107 7.68 -0.88 20.86
C TYR A 107 9.03 -1.07 21.56
N GLN A 108 9.33 -2.27 22.06
CA GLN A 108 10.55 -2.56 22.82
C GLN A 108 11.81 -2.52 21.94
N ASN A 109 11.74 -3.12 20.77
CA ASN A 109 12.90 -3.24 19.90
C ASN A 109 13.15 -1.97 19.09
N LEU A 110 12.14 -1.10 19.01
CA LEU A 110 12.13 0.12 18.24
C LEU A 110 12.50 -0.13 16.75
N ASN A 111 12.36 -1.37 16.27
CA ASN A 111 12.60 -1.75 14.89
C ASN A 111 11.42 -2.60 14.38
N ALA A 112 10.71 -2.09 13.38
CA ALA A 112 9.56 -2.81 12.85
C ALA A 112 9.25 -2.35 11.43
N ASN A 113 8.70 -3.27 10.63
CA ASN A 113 8.13 -2.92 9.34
C ASN A 113 6.80 -2.15 9.50
N CYS A 114 6.28 -1.64 8.38
CA CYS A 114 5.06 -0.81 8.39
C CYS A 114 3.83 -1.52 8.98
N LEU A 115 3.70 -2.83 8.78
CA LEU A 115 2.61 -3.64 9.33
C LEU A 115 2.67 -3.69 10.85
N SER A 116 3.84 -4.02 11.40
CA SER A 116 4.07 -4.10 12.84
C SER A 116 3.90 -2.76 13.55
N LEU A 117 4.41 -1.68 12.97
CA LEU A 117 4.18 -0.32 13.47
C LEU A 117 2.70 0.08 13.42
N SER A 118 1.98 -0.34 12.38
CA SER A 118 0.54 -0.11 12.28
C SER A 118 -0.24 -0.92 13.33
N ILE A 119 0.17 -2.16 13.60
CA ILE A 119 -0.41 -3.01 14.67
C ILE A 119 -0.17 -2.37 16.04
N LEU A 120 1.05 -1.88 16.31
CA LEU A 120 1.36 -1.14 17.53
C LEU A 120 0.48 0.11 17.66
N ALA A 121 0.45 0.97 16.64
CA ALA A 121 -0.33 2.20 16.65
C ALA A 121 -1.84 1.93 16.86
N TYR A 122 -2.39 0.89 16.22
CA TYR A 122 -3.77 0.46 16.42
C TYR A 122 -4.01 0.00 17.87
N SER A 123 -3.11 -0.82 18.41
CA SER A 123 -3.24 -1.37 19.77
C SER A 123 -3.18 -0.27 20.82
N LEU A 124 -2.29 0.72 20.66
CA LEU A 124 -2.24 1.91 21.51
C LEU A 124 -3.51 2.77 21.39
N ALA A 125 -4.02 2.96 20.17
CA ALA A 125 -5.23 3.72 19.92
C ALA A 125 -6.47 3.08 20.57
N GLU A 126 -6.63 1.76 20.42
CA GLU A 126 -7.73 1.00 21.03
C GLU A 126 -7.65 1.02 22.55
N HIS A 127 -6.45 0.88 23.13
CA HIS A 127 -6.24 1.00 24.59
C HIS A 127 -6.66 2.38 25.13
N LEU A 128 -6.47 3.44 24.33
CA LEU A 128 -6.92 4.79 24.65
C LEU A 128 -8.40 5.07 24.31
N GLY A 129 -9.15 4.07 23.83
CA GLY A 129 -10.56 4.22 23.45
C GLY A 129 -10.79 4.99 22.16
N LEU A 130 -9.75 5.18 21.33
CA LEU A 130 -9.87 5.82 20.02
C LEU A 130 -10.46 4.84 19.00
N LYS A 131 -11.35 5.32 18.14
CA LYS A 131 -11.89 4.51 17.02
C LYS A 131 -10.89 4.45 15.87
N ALA A 132 -10.01 3.47 15.91
CA ALA A 132 -8.98 3.28 14.89
C ALA A 132 -9.41 2.26 13.82
N ARG A 133 -8.97 2.46 12.58
CA ARG A 133 -9.32 1.60 11.44
C ARG A 133 -8.11 1.38 10.55
N PHE A 134 -7.78 0.13 10.27
CA PHE A 134 -6.76 -0.20 9.28
C PHE A 134 -7.24 0.09 7.88
N GLN A 135 -6.34 0.59 7.03
CA GLN A 135 -6.61 0.74 5.60
C GLN A 135 -5.50 0.09 4.78
N LYS A 136 -5.89 -0.62 3.73
CA LYS A 136 -4.98 -1.01 2.65
C LYS A 136 -4.65 0.22 1.85
N VAL A 137 -3.37 0.44 1.60
CA VAL A 137 -2.93 1.47 0.65
C VAL A 137 -2.69 0.78 -0.69
N HIS A 138 -3.42 1.23 -1.72
CA HIS A 138 -3.30 0.69 -3.07
C HIS A 138 -2.11 1.34 -3.79
N ILE A 139 -0.90 0.96 -3.37
CA ILE A 139 0.33 1.34 -4.05
C ILE A 139 0.40 0.59 -5.39
N PRO A 140 0.53 1.29 -6.52
CA PRO A 140 0.80 0.67 -7.81
C PRO A 140 2.10 -0.12 -7.73
N GLU A 141 2.08 -1.37 -8.18
CA GLU A 141 3.25 -2.25 -8.09
C GLU A 141 4.42 -1.67 -8.91
N TYR A 142 5.51 -1.36 -8.22
CA TYR A 142 6.81 -1.11 -8.82
C TYR A 142 7.56 -2.44 -8.81
N TRP A 143 7.65 -3.11 -9.96
CA TRP A 143 8.36 -4.37 -10.04
C TRP A 143 9.87 -4.15 -9.93
N SER A 144 10.40 -4.39 -8.73
CA SER A 144 11.80 -4.75 -8.54
C SER A 144 11.86 -6.25 -8.38
N LEU A 145 12.40 -6.95 -9.38
CA LEU A 145 12.75 -8.37 -9.24
C LEU A 145 13.89 -8.49 -8.22
N ASN A 146 13.56 -8.67 -6.94
CA ASN A 146 14.57 -8.88 -5.91
C ASN A 146 14.90 -10.38 -5.81
N GLN A 147 16.13 -10.72 -6.17
CA GLN A 147 16.91 -11.88 -5.70
C GLN A 147 16.12 -13.19 -5.45
N GLY A 148 15.43 -13.71 -6.48
CA GLY A 148 14.95 -15.10 -6.51
C GLY A 148 13.65 -15.42 -5.76
N PHE A 149 13.08 -14.48 -4.98
CA PHE A 149 11.78 -14.64 -4.32
C PHE A 149 10.89 -13.43 -4.58
N ASN A 150 9.74 -13.66 -5.23
CA ASN A 150 8.74 -12.63 -5.48
C ASN A 150 7.58 -12.82 -4.49
N LEU A 151 7.74 -12.25 -3.28
CA LEU A 151 6.74 -12.29 -2.21
C LEU A 151 5.97 -10.97 -2.18
N LEU A 152 4.64 -11.05 -2.10
CA LEU A 152 3.79 -9.86 -2.02
C LEU A 152 3.67 -9.38 -0.57
N THR A 153 4.29 -8.24 -0.26
CA THR A 153 4.06 -7.48 0.98
C THR A 153 3.26 -6.22 0.67
N GLY A 154 1.98 -6.19 1.07
CA GLY A 154 1.13 -5.01 0.90
C GLY A 154 1.45 -3.91 1.90
N HIS A 155 1.11 -2.66 1.58
CA HIS A 155 1.22 -1.53 2.50
C HIS A 155 -0.12 -1.22 3.19
N ILE A 156 -0.06 -0.89 4.48
CA ILE A 156 -1.22 -0.49 5.26
C ILE A 156 -0.92 0.77 6.07
N ASN A 157 -1.97 1.51 6.40
CA ASN A 157 -1.92 2.63 7.32
C ASN A 157 -3.08 2.58 8.31
N LEU A 158 -3.07 3.51 9.26
CA LEU A 158 -4.11 3.62 10.28
C LEU A 158 -4.88 4.92 10.13
N ALA A 159 -6.21 4.85 10.14
CA ALA A 159 -7.10 6.01 10.18
C ALA A 159 -7.83 6.10 11.51
N ILE A 160 -7.74 7.25 12.17
CA ILE A 160 -8.42 7.56 13.43
C ILE A 160 -9.41 8.71 13.16
N ASP A 161 -10.65 8.58 13.62
CA ASP A 161 -11.62 9.67 13.49
C ASP A 161 -11.19 10.88 14.34
N ASN A 162 -11.16 12.08 13.74
CA ASN A 162 -10.72 13.31 14.40
C ASN A 162 -11.46 14.53 13.82
N LYS A 163 -11.92 15.45 14.68
CA LYS A 163 -12.64 16.66 14.24
C LYS A 163 -11.75 17.90 14.12
N THR A 164 -10.66 17.96 14.86
CA THR A 164 -9.76 19.12 14.94
C THR A 164 -8.71 19.09 13.85
N LYS A 165 -8.42 20.24 13.25
CA LYS A 165 -7.37 20.39 12.24
C LYS A 165 -5.99 20.38 12.90
N LEU A 166 -5.19 19.36 12.61
CA LEU A 166 -3.82 19.22 13.09
C LEU A 166 -2.83 19.72 12.04
N LYS A 167 -1.65 20.17 12.49
CA LYS A 167 -0.51 20.39 11.59
C LYS A 167 0.01 19.04 11.14
N ASP A 168 0.22 18.88 9.83
CA ASP A 168 0.86 17.69 9.26
C ASP A 168 2.28 17.53 9.84
N SER A 169 2.68 16.30 10.15
CA SER A 169 4.04 15.93 10.53
C SER A 169 4.60 14.88 9.56
N SER A 170 5.84 14.43 9.77
CA SER A 170 6.48 13.44 8.90
C SER A 170 5.68 12.14 8.80
N LEU A 171 5.13 11.62 9.89
CA LEU A 171 4.41 10.33 9.94
C LEU A 171 2.89 10.46 9.75
N VAL A 172 2.36 11.69 9.81
CA VAL A 172 0.95 11.91 10.13
C VAL A 172 0.38 13.08 9.34
N TYR A 173 -0.79 12.86 8.75
CA TYR A 173 -1.50 13.88 7.99
C TYR A 173 -3.01 13.71 8.11
N GLN A 174 -3.76 14.74 7.72
CA GLN A 174 -5.22 14.69 7.75
C GLN A 174 -5.85 14.43 6.38
N ARG A 175 -6.85 13.54 6.34
CA ARG A 175 -7.67 13.26 5.15
C ARG A 175 -9.12 13.04 5.53
N ASN A 176 -10.05 13.79 4.95
CA ASN A 176 -11.50 13.64 5.15
C ASN A 176 -11.93 13.64 6.64
N LYS A 177 -11.41 14.57 7.45
CA LYS A 177 -11.65 14.63 8.91
C LYS A 177 -11.23 13.33 9.64
N ARG A 178 -10.15 12.74 9.18
CA ARG A 178 -9.48 11.63 9.85
C ARG A 178 -7.99 11.92 9.94
N LEU A 179 -7.42 11.48 11.04
CA LEU A 179 -6.00 11.44 11.26
C LEU A 179 -5.45 10.16 10.63
N ILE A 180 -4.50 10.29 9.71
CA ILE A 180 -3.84 9.14 9.08
C ILE A 180 -2.43 9.02 9.65
N ILE A 181 -2.12 7.83 10.17
CA ILE A 181 -0.77 7.44 10.61
C ILE A 181 -0.23 6.48 9.54
N ASP A 182 0.80 6.91 8.82
CA ASP A 182 1.41 6.14 7.75
C ASP A 182 2.94 6.11 7.92
N PHE A 183 3.47 4.91 8.15
CA PHE A 183 4.87 4.67 8.42
C PHE A 183 5.72 4.55 7.14
N ASP A 184 5.12 4.46 5.95
CA ASP A 184 5.88 4.46 4.68
C ASP A 184 6.04 5.90 4.13
N PRO A 185 7.28 6.43 4.06
CA PRO A 185 7.54 7.76 3.50
C PRO A 185 7.12 7.94 2.04
N ASN A 186 7.09 6.86 1.25
CA ASN A 186 6.76 6.93 -0.16
C ASN A 186 5.24 6.98 -0.39
N SER A 187 4.48 6.10 0.29
CA SER A 187 3.02 6.14 0.33
C SER A 187 2.46 7.52 0.64
N ARG A 188 3.04 8.19 1.65
CA ARG A 188 2.60 9.51 2.10
C ARG A 188 2.60 10.58 1.02
N GLN A 189 3.49 10.50 0.03
CA GLN A 189 3.66 11.53 -0.99
C GLN A 189 2.63 11.41 -2.13
N ALA A 190 2.09 10.21 -2.38
CA ALA A 190 1.44 9.89 -3.66
C ALA A 190 -0.10 9.75 -3.61
N ARG A 191 -0.75 10.09 -2.48
CA ARG A 191 -2.23 10.02 -2.29
C ARG A 191 -2.89 8.76 -2.84
N PHE A 192 -2.33 7.59 -2.54
CA PHE A 192 -2.90 6.35 -3.00
C PHE A 192 -4.33 6.14 -2.47
N ALA A 193 -5.14 5.47 -3.30
CA ALA A 193 -6.47 5.02 -2.89
C ALA A 193 -6.33 4.10 -1.67
N THR A 194 -7.34 4.13 -0.78
CA THR A 194 -7.37 3.21 0.36
C THR A 194 -8.70 2.51 0.49
N SER A 195 -8.67 1.29 1.03
CA SER A 195 -9.85 0.48 1.37
C SER A 195 -9.73 -0.01 2.81
N LEU A 196 -10.87 -0.22 3.48
CA LEU A 196 -10.89 -0.66 4.88
C LEU A 196 -10.36 -2.10 4.99
N LEU A 197 -9.58 -2.38 6.03
CA LEU A 197 -9.18 -3.74 6.40
C LEU A 197 -9.80 -4.14 7.74
N SER A 198 -10.27 -5.39 7.81
CA SER A 198 -10.67 -5.98 9.07
C SER A 198 -9.44 -6.37 9.89
N LYS A 199 -9.61 -6.46 11.22
CA LYS A 199 -8.55 -6.97 12.11
C LYS A 199 -8.11 -8.38 11.69
N LYS A 200 -9.08 -9.25 11.37
CA LYS A 200 -8.87 -10.60 10.79
C LYS A 200 -7.94 -10.58 9.57
N ARG A 201 -8.15 -9.66 8.60
CA ARG A 201 -7.27 -9.52 7.43
C ARG A 201 -5.86 -9.06 7.83
N VAL A 202 -5.73 -8.14 8.78
CA VAL A 202 -4.42 -7.67 9.28
C VAL A 202 -3.67 -8.79 10.02
N THR A 203 -4.37 -9.61 10.81
CA THR A 203 -3.81 -10.81 11.43
C THR A 203 -3.32 -11.80 10.37
N ALA A 204 -4.08 -12.03 9.29
CA ALA A 204 -3.63 -12.85 8.17
C ALA A 204 -2.40 -12.25 7.45
N MET A 205 -2.34 -10.92 7.30
CA MET A 205 -1.16 -10.23 6.77
C MET A 205 0.07 -10.42 7.66
N PHE A 206 -0.10 -10.38 8.99
CA PHE A 206 0.96 -10.62 9.96
C PHE A 206 1.56 -12.02 9.77
N TYR A 207 0.71 -13.05 9.79
CA TYR A 207 1.15 -14.42 9.56
C TYR A 207 1.78 -14.59 8.17
N ASN A 208 1.22 -13.98 7.12
CA ASN A 208 1.79 -14.05 5.78
C ASN A 208 3.21 -13.49 5.72
N ASN A 209 3.48 -12.36 6.39
CA ASN A 209 4.83 -11.79 6.41
C ASN A 209 5.79 -12.67 7.22
N LYS A 210 5.39 -13.17 8.39
CA LYS A 210 6.18 -14.13 9.19
C LYS A 210 6.49 -15.41 8.40
N GLY A 211 5.52 -15.90 7.62
CA GLY A 211 5.72 -17.04 6.73
C GLY A 211 6.71 -16.75 5.61
N GLY A 212 6.64 -15.56 5.01
CA GLY A 212 7.62 -15.10 4.03
C GLY A 212 9.03 -14.98 4.59
N GLU A 213 9.17 -14.40 5.80
CA GLU A 213 10.44 -14.32 6.52
C GLU A 213 11.01 -15.72 6.81
N ALA A 214 10.19 -16.64 7.30
CA ALA A 214 10.60 -18.03 7.55
C ALA A 214 11.02 -18.74 6.26
N LEU A 215 10.31 -18.52 5.15
CA LEU A 215 10.61 -19.10 3.84
C LEU A 215 11.98 -18.62 3.32
N VAL A 216 12.26 -17.31 3.39
CA VAL A 216 13.56 -16.74 2.98
C VAL A 216 14.69 -17.34 3.80
N ASN A 217 14.46 -17.57 5.10
CA ASN A 217 15.42 -18.22 6.00
C ASN A 217 15.43 -19.75 5.91
N LYS A 218 14.69 -20.34 4.95
CA LYS A 218 14.57 -21.80 4.73
C LYS A 218 14.01 -22.59 5.93
N HIS A 219 13.32 -21.92 6.84
CA HIS A 219 12.56 -22.57 7.93
C HIS A 219 11.19 -23.02 7.40
N TYR A 220 11.17 -24.07 6.59
CA TYR A 220 9.98 -24.48 5.83
C TYR A 220 8.79 -24.91 6.70
N ASP A 221 9.05 -25.57 7.84
CA ASP A 221 8.02 -25.93 8.83
C ASP A 221 7.28 -24.71 9.38
N LEU A 222 8.06 -23.69 9.76
CA LEU A 222 7.54 -22.44 10.30
C LEU A 222 6.81 -21.64 9.21
N ALA A 223 7.37 -21.60 7.99
CA ALA A 223 6.75 -20.95 6.85
C ALA A 223 5.37 -21.56 6.54
N PHE A 224 5.29 -22.89 6.49
CA PHE A 224 4.03 -23.61 6.30
C PHE A 224 3.01 -23.29 7.39
N SER A 225 3.45 -23.32 8.65
CA SER A 225 2.60 -23.07 9.81
C SER A 225 2.00 -21.66 9.76
N TYR A 226 2.81 -20.66 9.43
CA TYR A 226 2.35 -19.28 9.27
C TYR A 226 1.44 -19.08 8.06
N PHE A 227 1.75 -19.64 6.89
CA PHE A 227 0.84 -19.53 5.73
C PHE A 227 -0.50 -20.21 5.98
N LYS A 228 -0.50 -21.37 6.66
CA LYS A 228 -1.72 -22.06 7.07
C LYS A 228 -2.52 -21.24 8.09
N ALA A 229 -1.85 -20.62 9.08
CA ALA A 229 -2.49 -19.72 10.03
C ALA A 229 -3.10 -18.49 9.34
N ALA A 230 -2.40 -17.91 8.34
CA ALA A 230 -2.90 -16.82 7.53
C ALA A 230 -4.17 -17.21 6.77
N ILE A 231 -4.19 -18.37 6.11
CA ILE A 231 -5.34 -18.89 5.35
C ILE A 231 -6.52 -19.23 6.27
N ASN A 232 -6.27 -19.88 7.40
CA ASN A 232 -7.32 -20.18 8.38
C ASN A 232 -7.92 -18.90 8.96
N THR A 233 -7.07 -17.88 9.13
CA THR A 233 -7.48 -16.57 9.62
C THR A 233 -8.19 -15.77 8.55
N ASP A 234 -7.82 -15.80 7.28
CA ASP A 234 -8.59 -15.19 6.19
C ASP A 234 -8.37 -15.94 4.88
N ALA A 235 -9.29 -16.84 4.56
CA ALA A 235 -9.21 -17.67 3.35
C ALA A 235 -9.32 -16.88 2.05
N SER A 236 -9.83 -15.63 2.09
CA SER A 236 -9.92 -14.75 0.93
C SER A 236 -8.66 -13.91 0.71
N PHE A 237 -7.65 -14.04 1.57
CA PHE A 237 -6.39 -13.33 1.42
C PHE A 237 -5.48 -14.02 0.39
N SER A 238 -5.66 -13.63 -0.88
CA SER A 238 -4.96 -14.23 -2.03
C SER A 238 -3.44 -14.27 -1.93
N ALA A 239 -2.81 -13.32 -1.23
CA ALA A 239 -1.36 -13.28 -1.07
C ALA A 239 -0.82 -14.52 -0.33
N SER A 240 -1.54 -15.01 0.69
CA SER A 240 -1.12 -16.18 1.47
C SER A 240 -1.17 -17.47 0.67
N TRP A 241 -2.17 -17.61 -0.20
CA TRP A 241 -2.21 -18.70 -1.16
C TRP A 241 -1.05 -18.63 -2.15
N GLY A 242 -0.77 -17.44 -2.70
CA GLY A 242 0.38 -17.23 -3.59
C GLY A 242 1.70 -17.60 -2.92
N ASN A 243 1.94 -17.13 -1.68
CA ASN A 243 3.17 -17.42 -0.95
C ASN A 243 3.28 -18.88 -0.51
N LEU A 244 2.17 -19.55 -0.19
CA LEU A 244 2.15 -21.01 0.02
C LEU A 244 2.54 -21.76 -1.25
N GLY A 245 2.12 -21.28 -2.43
CA GLY A 245 2.59 -21.81 -3.72
C GLY A 245 4.10 -21.66 -3.91
N VAL A 246 4.69 -20.55 -3.45
CA VAL A 246 6.15 -20.37 -3.45
C VAL A 246 6.83 -21.41 -2.56
N LEU A 247 6.30 -21.66 -1.37
CA LEU A 247 6.81 -22.70 -0.48
C LEU A 247 6.76 -24.09 -1.15
N PHE A 248 5.62 -24.49 -1.72
CA PHE A 248 5.52 -25.78 -2.40
C PHE A 248 6.48 -25.91 -3.60
N LYS A 249 6.67 -24.84 -4.38
CA LYS A 249 7.68 -24.81 -5.43
C LYS A 249 9.09 -25.04 -4.88
N GLN A 250 9.44 -24.46 -3.73
CA GLN A 250 10.76 -24.67 -3.10
C GLN A 250 10.94 -26.10 -2.57
N LEU A 251 9.84 -26.78 -2.25
CA LEU A 251 9.82 -28.18 -1.83
C LEU A 251 9.64 -29.15 -3.02
N ASP A 252 9.77 -28.67 -4.25
CA ASP A 252 9.62 -29.42 -5.51
C ASP A 252 8.22 -30.05 -5.73
N ASP A 253 7.21 -29.65 -4.94
CA ASP A 253 5.80 -30.00 -5.19
C ASP A 253 5.17 -29.02 -6.17
N LEU A 254 5.58 -29.14 -7.44
CA LEU A 254 5.16 -28.24 -8.52
C LEU A 254 3.66 -28.29 -8.77
N LYS A 255 3.00 -29.42 -8.51
CA LYS A 255 1.56 -29.60 -8.70
C LYS A 255 0.76 -28.78 -7.70
N GLN A 256 1.10 -28.87 -6.40
CA GLN A 256 0.43 -28.04 -5.40
C GLN A 256 0.80 -26.57 -5.56
N ALA A 257 2.05 -26.26 -5.94
CA ALA A 257 2.44 -24.89 -6.25
C ALA A 257 1.51 -24.24 -7.30
N GLU A 258 1.30 -24.94 -8.42
CA GLU A 258 0.39 -24.48 -9.48
C GLU A 258 -1.04 -24.27 -8.96
N GLN A 259 -1.57 -25.23 -8.20
CA GLN A 259 -2.92 -25.14 -7.63
C GLN A 259 -3.08 -23.92 -6.71
N MET A 260 -2.10 -23.67 -5.84
CA MET A 260 -2.11 -22.51 -4.95
C MET A 260 -2.03 -21.18 -5.72
N TYR A 261 -1.18 -21.09 -6.74
CA TYR A 261 -1.10 -19.89 -7.58
C TYR A 261 -2.40 -19.61 -8.33
N ARG A 262 -2.98 -20.64 -8.97
CA ARG A 262 -4.25 -20.50 -9.69
C ARG A 262 -5.37 -20.06 -8.76
N TYR A 263 -5.44 -20.62 -7.55
CA TYR A 263 -6.44 -20.20 -6.55
C TYR A 263 -6.21 -18.77 -6.06
N ALA A 264 -4.95 -18.37 -5.82
CA ALA A 264 -4.62 -16.98 -5.48
C ALA A 264 -5.07 -15.99 -6.56
N ILE A 265 -4.92 -16.34 -7.85
CA ILE A 265 -5.37 -15.54 -9.00
C ILE A 265 -6.90 -15.52 -9.10
N ALA A 266 -7.57 -16.65 -8.83
CA ALA A 266 -9.03 -16.71 -8.80
C ALA A 266 -9.64 -15.84 -7.69
N LEU A 267 -9.00 -15.79 -6.52
CA LEU A 267 -9.41 -14.92 -5.41
C LEU A 267 -9.18 -13.43 -5.73
N ASN A 268 -8.14 -13.11 -6.49
CA ASN A 268 -7.80 -11.74 -6.87
C ASN A 268 -7.09 -11.74 -8.23
N THR A 269 -7.80 -11.31 -9.27
CA THR A 269 -7.27 -11.22 -10.65
C THR A 269 -6.15 -10.20 -10.82
N ASP A 270 -5.96 -9.33 -9.82
CA ASP A 270 -4.85 -8.38 -9.74
C ASP A 270 -3.75 -8.84 -8.80
N ASN A 271 -3.72 -10.12 -8.42
CA ASN A 271 -2.55 -10.73 -7.79
C ASN A 271 -1.48 -11.04 -8.84
N ASN A 272 -0.89 -9.97 -9.36
CA ASN A 272 0.10 -10.05 -10.43
C ASN A 272 1.37 -10.81 -9.97
N THR A 273 1.64 -10.88 -8.66
CA THR A 273 2.75 -11.67 -8.09
C THR A 273 2.49 -13.17 -8.26
N ALA A 274 1.28 -13.63 -7.96
CA ALA A 274 0.89 -15.02 -8.22
C ALA A 274 0.89 -15.34 -9.72
N GLN A 275 0.45 -14.41 -10.58
CA GLN A 275 0.53 -14.57 -12.04
C GLN A 275 1.98 -14.71 -12.52
N GLY A 276 2.90 -13.89 -12.02
CA GLY A 276 4.32 -13.97 -12.36
C GLY A 276 4.97 -15.28 -11.89
N ASN A 277 4.67 -15.72 -10.66
CA ASN A 277 5.17 -16.99 -10.14
C ASN A 277 4.61 -18.20 -10.90
N LEU A 278 3.34 -18.15 -11.33
CA LEU A 278 2.74 -19.16 -12.18
C LEU A 278 3.39 -19.20 -13.57
N ALA A 279 3.67 -18.03 -14.16
CA ALA A 279 4.36 -17.97 -15.45
C ALA A 279 5.77 -18.59 -15.39
N LEU A 280 6.53 -18.29 -14.33
CA LEU A 280 7.83 -18.91 -14.08
C LEU A 280 7.72 -20.42 -13.87
N LEU A 281 6.68 -20.89 -13.16
CA LEU A 281 6.43 -22.32 -12.98
C LEU A 281 6.12 -23.02 -14.30
N TYR A 282 5.40 -22.38 -15.21
CA TYR A 282 5.17 -22.92 -16.56
C TYR A 282 6.46 -23.04 -17.36
N THR A 283 7.34 -22.05 -17.30
CA THR A 283 8.67 -22.16 -17.91
C THR A 283 9.48 -23.33 -17.32
N LEU A 284 9.44 -23.51 -15.99
CA LEU A 284 10.13 -24.61 -15.31
C LEU A 284 9.57 -26.00 -15.67
N THR A 285 8.35 -26.07 -16.18
CA THR A 285 7.64 -27.32 -16.50
C THR A 285 7.40 -27.47 -18.01
N ASP A 286 8.25 -26.85 -18.83
CA ASP A 286 8.25 -26.91 -20.29
C ASP A 286 6.94 -26.43 -20.97
N ARG A 287 6.13 -25.65 -20.26
CA ARG A 287 4.88 -25.03 -20.74
C ARG A 287 5.09 -23.57 -21.13
N VAL A 288 6.15 -23.31 -21.89
CA VAL A 288 6.66 -21.95 -22.18
C VAL A 288 5.58 -21.03 -22.74
N ALA A 289 4.76 -21.50 -23.68
CA ALA A 289 3.70 -20.70 -24.30
C ALA A 289 2.64 -20.18 -23.29
N GLU A 290 2.30 -20.97 -22.28
CA GLU A 290 1.38 -20.54 -21.22
C GLU A 290 2.01 -19.47 -20.33
N GLY A 291 3.31 -19.62 -20.03
CA GLY A 291 4.09 -18.63 -19.29
C GLY A 291 4.20 -17.30 -20.03
N GLU A 292 4.53 -17.33 -21.32
CA GLU A 292 4.64 -16.14 -22.16
C GLU A 292 3.31 -15.37 -22.25
N LYS A 293 2.18 -16.08 -22.33
CA LYS A 293 0.85 -15.46 -22.32
C LYS A 293 0.61 -14.66 -21.03
N LEU A 294 0.89 -15.26 -19.86
CA LEU A 294 0.74 -14.57 -18.57
C LEU A 294 1.69 -13.37 -18.46
N LEU A 295 2.94 -13.51 -18.92
CA LEU A 295 3.90 -12.42 -18.91
C LEU A 295 3.48 -11.26 -19.82
N ALA A 296 2.90 -11.55 -20.98
CA ALA A 296 2.37 -10.53 -21.89
C ALA A 296 1.20 -9.75 -21.26
N GLU A 297 0.28 -10.44 -20.57
CA GLU A 297 -0.81 -9.79 -19.82
C GLU A 297 -0.26 -8.89 -18.70
N LEU A 298 0.75 -9.36 -17.97
CA LEU A 298 1.42 -8.58 -16.93
C LEU A 298 2.16 -7.36 -17.49
N ASP A 299 2.86 -7.49 -18.60
CA ASP A 299 3.54 -6.36 -19.25
C ASP A 299 2.51 -5.32 -19.70
N LYS A 300 1.41 -5.74 -20.33
CA LYS A 300 0.33 -4.82 -20.70
C LYS A 300 -0.18 -4.02 -19.50
N LYS A 301 -0.49 -4.68 -18.37
CA LYS A 301 -0.91 -4.00 -17.13
C LYS A 301 0.14 -2.99 -16.63
N ARG A 302 1.44 -3.31 -16.75
CA ARG A 302 2.53 -2.40 -16.37
C ARG A 302 2.59 -1.18 -17.30
N GLN A 303 2.52 -1.38 -18.61
CA GLN A 303 2.54 -0.29 -19.58
C GLN A 303 1.35 0.66 -19.43
N GLU A 304 0.22 0.17 -18.89
CA GLU A 304 -0.97 0.99 -18.60
C GLU A 304 -0.90 1.73 -17.25
N ASN A 305 0.15 1.50 -16.44
CA ASN A 305 0.33 2.13 -15.13
C ASN A 305 1.18 3.42 -15.24
N PRO A 306 0.62 4.61 -14.94
CA PRO A 306 1.38 5.87 -15.01
C PRO A 306 2.57 5.92 -14.05
N TYR A 307 2.46 5.26 -12.89
CA TYR A 307 3.55 5.21 -11.91
C TYR A 307 4.70 4.32 -12.37
N TYR A 308 4.43 3.26 -13.13
CA TYR A 308 5.48 2.45 -13.77
C TYR A 308 6.32 3.31 -14.72
N HIS A 309 5.68 4.16 -15.53
CA HIS A 309 6.39 5.13 -16.37
C HIS A 309 7.13 6.21 -15.57
N ILE A 310 6.61 6.68 -14.43
CA ILE A 310 7.37 7.58 -13.55
C ILE A 310 8.67 6.90 -13.07
N SER A 311 8.59 5.63 -12.68
CA SER A 311 9.77 4.87 -12.22
C SER A 311 10.78 4.59 -13.33
N LEU A 312 10.34 4.22 -14.53
CA LEU A 312 11.23 4.14 -15.70
C LEU A 312 11.89 5.49 -15.99
N GLY A 313 11.11 6.59 -15.95
CA GLY A 313 11.65 7.94 -16.12
C GLY A 313 12.69 8.31 -15.07
N ASN A 314 12.47 7.91 -13.81
CA ASN A 314 13.44 8.11 -12.73
C ASN A 314 14.74 7.32 -12.96
N SER A 315 14.63 6.07 -13.43
CA SER A 315 15.79 5.23 -13.75
C SER A 315 16.62 5.84 -14.90
N GLU A 316 15.97 6.24 -15.99
CA GLU A 316 16.61 6.93 -17.12
C GLU A 316 17.27 8.25 -16.68
N TYR A 317 16.62 9.01 -15.80
CA TYR A 317 17.19 10.25 -15.24
C TYR A 317 18.47 9.98 -14.45
N VAL A 318 18.47 8.97 -13.57
CA VAL A 318 19.66 8.57 -12.79
C VAL A 318 20.80 8.12 -13.70
N ASN A 319 20.47 7.44 -14.80
CA ASN A 319 21.43 7.03 -15.82
C ASN A 319 21.90 8.17 -16.74
N GLY A 320 21.47 9.41 -16.51
CA GLY A 320 21.81 10.58 -17.32
C GLY A 320 21.10 10.66 -18.68
N ASN A 321 20.23 9.70 -19.01
CA ASN A 321 19.43 9.72 -20.24
C ASN A 321 18.17 10.58 -20.06
N PHE A 322 18.37 11.90 -19.98
CA PHE A 322 17.27 12.84 -19.73
C PHE A 322 16.21 12.86 -20.85
N LYS A 323 16.58 12.52 -22.08
CA LYS A 323 15.62 12.40 -23.20
C LYS A 323 14.71 11.18 -23.01
N GLY A 324 15.28 10.03 -22.62
CA GLY A 324 14.52 8.85 -22.22
C GLY A 324 13.58 9.12 -21.05
N ALA A 325 14.10 9.81 -20.02
CA ALA A 325 13.33 10.23 -18.85
C ALA A 325 12.10 11.07 -19.25
N ILE A 326 12.29 12.09 -20.11
CA ILE A 326 11.20 12.92 -20.63
C ILE A 326 10.14 12.10 -21.35
N SER A 327 10.55 11.12 -22.17
CA SER A 327 9.61 10.24 -22.89
C SER A 327 8.68 9.52 -21.92
N HIS A 328 9.26 8.89 -20.88
CA HIS A 328 8.49 8.17 -19.87
C HIS A 328 7.61 9.09 -19.01
N TYR A 329 8.13 10.22 -18.54
CA TYR A 329 7.30 11.16 -17.77
C TYR A 329 6.16 11.75 -18.60
N LYS A 330 6.35 11.96 -19.92
CA LYS A 330 5.26 12.38 -20.81
C LYS A 330 4.18 11.31 -20.95
N LYS A 331 4.56 10.03 -21.07
CA LYS A 331 3.60 8.91 -21.07
C LYS A 331 2.80 8.87 -19.77
N ALA A 332 3.47 8.95 -18.62
CA ALA A 332 2.82 9.03 -17.31
C ALA A 332 1.84 10.20 -17.21
N ASN A 333 2.25 11.39 -17.65
CA ASN A 333 1.40 12.58 -17.66
C ASN A 333 0.21 12.47 -18.62
N ALA A 334 0.35 11.77 -19.76
CA ALA A 334 -0.75 11.53 -20.67
C ALA A 334 -1.80 10.59 -20.07
N MET A 335 -1.36 9.58 -19.33
CA MET A 335 -2.23 8.63 -18.62
C MET A 335 -2.91 9.26 -17.40
N SER A 336 -2.17 10.05 -16.61
CA SER A 336 -2.71 10.72 -15.44
C SER A 336 -2.17 12.15 -15.29
N PRO A 337 -2.87 13.15 -15.87
CA PRO A 337 -2.46 14.56 -15.83
C PRO A 337 -2.51 15.22 -14.44
N THR A 338 -2.99 14.51 -13.42
CA THR A 338 -3.06 14.97 -12.04
C THR A 338 -1.82 14.60 -11.22
N LEU A 339 -1.02 13.62 -11.66
CA LEU A 339 0.20 13.21 -10.96
C LEU A 339 1.27 14.29 -11.08
N HIS A 340 1.51 15.03 -10.00
CA HIS A 340 2.51 16.09 -9.97
C HIS A 340 3.93 15.56 -10.12
N GLU A 341 4.19 14.30 -9.78
CA GLU A 341 5.46 13.61 -9.90
C GLU A 341 5.91 13.50 -11.36
N SER A 342 4.98 13.29 -12.29
CA SER A 342 5.28 13.28 -13.73
C SER A 342 5.76 14.66 -14.21
N HIS A 343 5.09 15.73 -13.77
CA HIS A 343 5.51 17.11 -14.04
C HIS A 343 6.83 17.46 -13.36
N PHE A 344 7.06 16.99 -12.14
CA PHE A 344 8.31 17.23 -11.44
C PHE A 344 9.49 16.51 -12.13
N GLY A 345 9.29 15.26 -12.57
CA GLY A 345 10.26 14.53 -13.39
C GLY A 345 10.59 15.25 -14.70
N LEU A 346 9.58 15.76 -15.40
CA LEU A 346 9.77 16.61 -16.59
C LEU A 346 10.56 17.87 -16.28
N ALA A 347 10.23 18.56 -15.19
CA ALA A 347 10.91 19.79 -14.80
C ALA A 347 12.41 19.55 -14.57
N ARG A 348 12.75 18.50 -13.82
CA ARG A 348 14.14 18.09 -13.57
C ARG A 348 14.85 17.74 -14.85
N SER A 349 14.26 16.89 -15.69
CA SER A 349 14.91 16.44 -16.93
C SER A 349 15.13 17.57 -17.92
N TYR A 350 14.20 18.54 -18.01
CA TYR A 350 14.40 19.73 -18.83
C TYR A 350 15.47 20.67 -18.26
N PHE A 351 15.59 20.76 -16.94
CA PHE A 351 16.66 21.53 -16.29
C PHE A 351 18.03 20.97 -16.64
N GLU A 352 18.24 19.65 -16.55
CA GLU A 352 19.51 19.00 -16.93
C GLU A 352 19.88 19.19 -18.41
N LEU A 353 18.88 19.38 -19.27
CA LEU A 353 19.06 19.70 -20.68
C LEU A 353 19.15 21.22 -20.96
N ASN A 354 19.37 22.04 -19.93
CA ASN A 354 19.40 23.51 -19.98
C ASN A 354 18.16 24.17 -20.59
N ASN A 355 17.03 23.47 -20.64
CA ASN A 355 15.75 24.01 -21.09
C ASN A 355 14.98 24.62 -19.92
N ILE A 356 15.48 25.76 -19.44
CA ILE A 356 14.98 26.44 -18.24
C ILE A 356 13.50 26.83 -18.35
N ALA A 357 13.05 27.28 -19.52
CA ALA A 357 11.66 27.66 -19.75
C ALA A 357 10.68 26.47 -19.54
N ARG A 358 11.02 25.29 -20.10
CA ARG A 358 10.21 24.08 -19.88
C ARG A 358 10.33 23.54 -18.46
N ALA A 359 11.51 23.67 -17.86
CA ALA A 359 11.71 23.30 -16.46
C ALA A 359 10.77 24.11 -15.54
N GLU A 360 10.73 25.43 -15.71
CA GLU A 360 9.85 26.31 -14.94
C GLU A 360 8.37 25.99 -15.17
N PHE A 361 7.97 25.82 -16.44
CA PHE A 361 6.59 25.49 -16.82
C PHE A 361 6.10 24.24 -16.09
N HIS A 362 6.88 23.15 -16.16
CA HIS A 362 6.50 21.89 -15.54
C HIS A 362 6.59 21.94 -14.02
N LEU A 363 7.52 22.70 -13.44
CA LEU A 363 7.62 22.87 -12.00
C LEU A 363 6.42 23.63 -11.42
N ARG A 364 5.92 24.65 -12.13
CA ARG A 364 4.66 25.34 -11.77
C ARG A 364 3.46 24.42 -11.85
N LYS A 365 3.40 23.54 -12.86
CA LYS A 365 2.35 22.53 -12.98
C LYS A 365 2.42 21.51 -11.85
N ALA A 366 3.60 20.99 -11.53
CA ALA A 366 3.83 20.12 -10.38
C ALA A 366 3.31 20.76 -9.10
N ARG A 367 3.69 22.03 -8.83
CA ARG A 367 3.17 22.80 -7.69
C ARG A 367 1.65 22.95 -7.68
N LYS A 368 1.04 23.25 -8.83
CA LYS A 368 -0.43 23.42 -8.93
C LYS A 368 -1.17 22.11 -8.66
N LYS A 369 -0.60 20.99 -9.10
CA LYS A 369 -1.16 19.64 -8.94
C LYS A 369 -0.77 18.98 -7.61
N ALA A 370 0.24 19.52 -6.93
CA ALA A 370 0.68 19.06 -5.64
C ALA A 370 -0.43 19.18 -4.62
N ASP A 371 -0.52 18.14 -3.83
CA ASP A 371 -1.64 17.89 -2.97
C ASP A 371 -1.30 18.18 -1.51
N PHE A 372 -0.04 17.93 -1.15
CA PHE A 372 0.50 18.20 0.17
C PHE A 372 1.24 19.53 0.22
N THR A 373 1.20 20.19 1.39
CA THR A 373 1.86 21.48 1.62
C THR A 373 3.37 21.37 1.47
N HIS A 374 3.97 20.27 1.92
CA HIS A 374 5.42 20.05 1.81
C HIS A 374 5.90 19.95 0.36
N ASP A 375 5.12 19.30 -0.52
CA ASP A 375 5.43 19.27 -1.96
C ASP A 375 5.32 20.65 -2.60
N LYS A 376 4.26 21.40 -2.28
CA LYS A 376 4.10 22.78 -2.77
C LYS A 376 5.30 23.64 -2.36
N GLN A 377 5.71 23.57 -1.10
CA GLN A 377 6.86 24.31 -0.57
C GLN A 377 8.17 23.86 -1.24
N ARG A 378 8.37 22.55 -1.42
CA ARG A 378 9.53 22.00 -2.15
C ARG A 378 9.60 22.57 -3.56
N TYR A 379 8.48 22.63 -4.27
CA TYR A 379 8.44 23.17 -5.64
C TYR A 379 8.59 24.70 -5.65
N ASP A 380 8.05 25.41 -4.67
CA ASP A 380 8.26 26.86 -4.50
C ASP A 380 9.73 27.22 -4.30
N ASN A 381 10.42 26.52 -3.41
CA ASN A 381 11.86 26.71 -3.19
C ASN A 381 12.67 26.48 -4.47
N LYS A 382 12.30 25.47 -5.25
CA LYS A 382 12.94 25.18 -6.55
C LYS A 382 12.65 26.25 -7.60
N LEU A 383 11.44 26.80 -7.63
CA LEU A 383 11.09 27.92 -8.52
C LEU A 383 11.89 29.18 -8.18
N ILE A 384 12.10 29.45 -6.88
CA ILE A 384 12.95 30.56 -6.43
C ILE A 384 14.39 30.35 -6.91
N ALA A 385 14.96 29.17 -6.66
CA ALA A 385 16.32 28.84 -7.10
C ALA A 385 16.49 28.96 -8.63
N LEU A 386 15.52 28.49 -9.41
CA LEU A 386 15.54 28.57 -10.87
C LEU A 386 15.56 30.03 -11.36
N LYS A 387 14.76 30.91 -10.75
CA LYS A 387 14.78 32.35 -11.06
C LYS A 387 16.12 32.99 -10.76
N SER A 388 16.74 32.64 -9.64
CA SER A 388 18.08 33.14 -9.28
C SER A 388 19.15 32.74 -10.30
N LEU A 389 19.04 31.56 -10.92
CA LEU A 389 19.94 31.11 -11.98
C LEU A 389 19.75 31.92 -13.28
N ILE A 390 18.49 32.21 -13.66
CA ILE A 390 18.18 33.03 -14.86
C ILE A 390 18.75 34.45 -14.69
N VAL A 391 18.53 35.06 -13.52
CA VAL A 391 19.04 36.42 -13.24
C VAL A 391 20.56 36.47 -13.32
N LYS A 392 21.26 35.49 -12.74
CA LYS A 392 22.73 35.40 -12.85
C LYS A 392 23.20 35.23 -14.29
N ALA A 393 22.54 34.39 -15.09
CA ALA A 393 22.91 34.16 -16.49
C ALA A 393 22.71 35.38 -17.39
N ASN A 394 21.82 36.32 -17.04
CA ASN A 394 21.57 37.56 -17.80
C ASN A 394 22.49 38.72 -17.38
N HIS A 395 23.32 38.54 -16.36
CA HIS A 395 24.27 39.55 -15.85
C HIS A 395 25.74 39.27 -16.22
N TYR A 396 25.99 38.19 -16.96
CA TYR A 396 27.25 37.90 -17.65
C TYR A 396 26.98 37.95 -19.15
#